data_AF-A0A1R1C4S7-F1
#
_entry.id   AF-A0A1R1C4S7-F1
#
_cell.length_a   1.000
_cell.length_b   1.000
_cell.length_c   1.000
_cell.angle_alpha   90.00
_cell.angle_beta   90.00
_cell.angle_gamma   90.00
#
_symmetry.space_group_name_H-M   'P 1'
#
loop_
_entity.id
_entity.type
_entity.pdbx_description
1 polymer ?
#
loop_
_entity_poly.entity_id
_entity_poly.type
_entity_poly.pdbx_seq_one_letter_code
_entity_poly.pdbx_strand_id
1 'polypeptide(L)'
;MPDVYRVLGNGLVNSSSGSAQTVYTPLSGQKATIMKSMILNNSSASAVIVNVIVNGYYLLFGYSIKPGESIVVPVLDQVLSGTGDLIRIGASVSSVVSYYISGVEYDTNDSSGDYYYARRMARTSVAANEGGKLIVPQSNTKRIIKSLVVANVNGSEVTLGVSFAGTSVVSGFKLKAYDTIVVPTFDAVLEDGQTIACSASGLVSVHVSGKEVV
;
A
#
# COMPACT_ATOMS: atom_id res chain seq x y z
N MET A 1 24.23 6.71 2.48
CA MET A 1 24.38 5.58 1.50
C MET A 1 23.63 5.99 0.26
N PRO A 2 24.17 5.84 -0.96
CA PRO A 2 23.45 6.23 -2.17
C PRO A 2 22.15 5.42 -2.29
N ASP A 3 21.14 6.01 -2.93
CA ASP A 3 19.88 5.34 -3.22
C ASP A 3 20.12 4.10 -4.09
N VAL A 4 19.76 2.91 -3.59
CA VAL A 4 20.00 1.63 -4.28
C VAL A 4 18.70 1.06 -4.80
N TYR A 5 18.55 1.04 -6.12
CA TYR A 5 17.48 0.32 -6.81
C TYR A 5 17.81 -1.18 -6.84
N ARG A 6 16.91 -2.01 -6.33
CA ARG A 6 17.15 -3.47 -6.26
C ARG A 6 15.88 -4.29 -6.18
N VAL A 7 16.08 -5.60 -6.35
CA VAL A 7 15.10 -6.61 -5.95
C VAL A 7 15.06 -6.64 -4.42
N LEU A 8 13.86 -6.40 -3.87
CA LEU A 8 13.60 -6.49 -2.44
C LEU A 8 13.32 -7.94 -2.04
N GLY A 9 12.61 -8.69 -2.90
CA GLY A 9 12.38 -10.12 -2.71
C GLY A 9 11.80 -10.77 -3.96
N ASN A 10 12.11 -12.04 -4.17
CA ASN A 10 11.47 -12.89 -5.17
C ASN A 10 11.41 -14.34 -4.68
N GLY A 11 10.48 -15.12 -5.23
CA GLY A 11 10.36 -16.55 -4.90
C GLY A 11 8.93 -17.04 -4.93
N LEU A 12 8.67 -18.13 -4.20
CA LEU A 12 7.34 -18.74 -4.07
C LEU A 12 6.67 -18.37 -2.75
N VAL A 13 5.35 -18.25 -2.80
CA VAL A 13 4.50 -18.12 -1.62
C VAL A 13 4.28 -19.50 -1.01
N ASN A 14 5.01 -19.83 0.06
CA ASN A 14 4.95 -21.16 0.68
C ASN A 14 3.91 -21.26 1.80
N SER A 15 3.19 -20.18 2.08
CA SER A 15 2.30 -20.07 3.23
C SER A 15 0.84 -19.90 2.83
N SER A 16 -0.07 -20.34 3.71
CA SER A 16 -1.50 -20.19 3.49
C SER A 16 -1.96 -18.73 3.62
N SER A 17 -3.13 -18.41 3.06
CA SER A 17 -3.75 -17.08 3.13
C SER A 17 -4.04 -16.62 4.56
N GLY A 18 -4.25 -17.56 5.50
CA GLY A 18 -4.45 -17.30 6.93
C GLY A 18 -3.18 -17.18 7.76
N SER A 19 -2.01 -17.50 7.20
CA SER A 19 -0.71 -17.40 7.89
C SER A 19 0.36 -16.88 6.94
N ALA A 20 0.27 -15.60 6.56
CA ALA A 20 1.17 -15.01 5.56
C ALA A 20 2.66 -15.07 5.97
N GLN A 21 3.53 -15.50 5.06
CA GLN A 21 4.99 -15.50 5.25
C GLN A 21 5.56 -14.09 5.07
N THR A 22 6.62 -13.77 5.81
CA THR A 22 7.42 -12.57 5.54
C THR A 22 8.26 -12.80 4.29
N VAL A 23 8.09 -11.94 3.29
CA VAL A 23 8.84 -11.97 2.02
C VAL A 23 9.90 -10.87 1.94
N TYR A 24 9.79 -9.83 2.77
CA TYR A 24 10.78 -8.78 2.89
C TYR A 24 10.72 -8.11 4.26
N THR A 25 11.90 -7.85 4.83
CA THR A 25 12.10 -7.03 6.03
C THR A 25 12.98 -5.85 5.63
N PRO A 26 12.49 -4.60 5.73
CA PRO A 26 13.29 -3.41 5.48
C PRO A 26 14.53 -3.35 6.38
N LEU A 27 15.55 -2.65 5.90
CA LEU A 27 16.74 -2.38 6.69
C LEU A 27 16.38 -1.56 7.94
N SER A 28 17.01 -1.90 9.07
CA SER A 28 16.86 -1.15 10.33
C SER A 28 17.80 0.05 10.40
N GLY A 29 17.58 0.92 11.38
CA GLY A 29 18.39 2.12 11.62
C GLY A 29 17.97 3.30 10.74
N GLN A 30 18.95 4.08 10.27
CA GLN A 30 18.75 5.28 9.43
C GLN A 30 18.53 4.90 7.95
N LYS A 31 17.69 3.90 7.73
CA LYS A 31 17.41 3.36 6.39
C LYS A 31 15.92 3.17 6.23
N ALA A 32 15.45 3.44 5.02
CA ALA A 32 14.07 3.22 4.64
C ALA A 32 14.02 2.56 3.26
N THR A 33 12.84 2.01 2.92
CA THR A 33 12.61 1.36 1.65
C THR A 33 11.39 1.93 0.98
N ILE A 34 11.45 2.15 -0.33
CA ILE A 34 10.28 2.43 -1.16
C ILE A 34 10.01 1.20 -2.00
N MET A 35 8.86 0.57 -1.79
CA MET A 35 8.35 -0.45 -2.70
C MET A 35 7.82 0.24 -3.95
N LYS A 36 8.34 -0.14 -5.12
CA LYS A 36 8.00 0.47 -6.42
C LYS A 36 7.06 -0.41 -7.23
N SER A 37 7.30 -1.71 -7.22
CA SER A 37 6.48 -2.69 -7.94
C SER A 37 6.46 -4.00 -7.18
N MET A 38 5.32 -4.68 -7.27
CA MET A 38 5.13 -6.04 -6.80
C MET A 38 4.27 -6.76 -7.83
N ILE A 39 4.77 -7.89 -8.31
CA ILE A 39 4.08 -8.74 -9.29
C ILE A 39 3.85 -10.08 -8.64
N LEU A 40 2.62 -10.61 -8.78
CA LEU A 40 2.25 -11.96 -8.36
C LEU A 40 1.80 -12.74 -9.59
N ASN A 41 2.26 -13.97 -9.74
CA ASN A 41 1.84 -14.86 -10.82
C ASN A 41 1.29 -16.17 -10.24
N ASN A 42 0.13 -16.59 -10.74
CA ASN A 42 -0.49 -17.85 -10.37
C ASN A 42 -0.18 -18.93 -11.42
N SER A 43 0.68 -19.89 -11.07
CA SER A 43 1.01 -21.03 -11.93
C SER A 43 0.09 -22.25 -11.70
N SER A 44 -0.93 -22.13 -10.85
CA SER A 44 -1.92 -23.17 -10.60
C SER A 44 -2.90 -23.31 -11.77
N ALA A 45 -3.46 -24.51 -11.93
CA ALA A 45 -4.59 -24.78 -12.83
C ALA A 45 -5.93 -24.23 -12.30
N SER A 46 -5.96 -23.78 -11.04
CA SER A 46 -7.13 -23.21 -10.37
C SER A 46 -6.86 -21.77 -9.94
N ALA A 47 -7.93 -21.00 -9.73
CA ALA A 47 -7.81 -19.67 -9.15
C ALA A 47 -7.19 -19.74 -7.74
N VAL A 48 -6.32 -18.80 -7.41
CA VAL A 48 -5.65 -18.73 -6.10
C VAL A 48 -5.97 -17.39 -5.45
N ILE A 49 -6.43 -17.46 -4.20
CA ILE A 49 -6.71 -16.28 -3.38
C ILE A 49 -5.43 -15.82 -2.72
N VAL A 50 -5.09 -14.54 -2.82
CA VAL A 50 -3.88 -13.96 -2.24
C VAL A 50 -4.19 -12.79 -1.30
N ASN A 51 -3.35 -12.66 -0.29
CA ASN A 51 -3.30 -11.51 0.62
C ASN A 51 -1.90 -10.89 0.54
N VAL A 52 -1.83 -9.57 0.43
CA VAL A 52 -0.59 -8.79 0.56
C VAL A 52 -0.74 -7.86 1.74
N ILE A 53 0.11 -8.05 2.74
CA ILE A 53 0.07 -7.32 4.00
C ILE A 53 1.36 -6.51 4.13
N VAL A 54 1.21 -5.23 4.46
CA VAL A 54 2.32 -4.36 4.81
C VAL A 54 2.10 -3.80 6.20
N ASN A 55 2.98 -4.15 7.14
CA ASN A 55 2.92 -3.75 8.55
C ASN A 55 1.53 -3.95 9.20
N GLY A 56 0.88 -5.08 8.94
CA GLY A 56 -0.45 -5.42 9.48
C GLY A 56 -1.65 -4.88 8.70
N TYR A 57 -1.44 -4.06 7.68
CA TYR A 57 -2.50 -3.50 6.83
C TYR A 57 -2.48 -4.12 5.45
N TYR A 58 -3.66 -4.30 4.84
CA TYR A 58 -3.79 -4.98 3.55
C TYR A 58 -3.61 -4.00 2.40
N LEU A 59 -2.71 -4.36 1.47
CA LEU A 59 -2.65 -3.81 0.11
C LEU A 59 -3.48 -4.65 -0.86
N LEU A 60 -3.61 -5.95 -0.60
CA LEU A 60 -4.59 -6.83 -1.24
C LEU A 60 -5.16 -7.75 -0.16
N PHE A 61 -6.47 -8.00 -0.21
CA PHE A 61 -7.12 -8.95 0.67
C PHE A 61 -8.13 -9.76 -0.12
N GLY A 62 -8.01 -11.09 -0.05
CA GLY A 62 -8.96 -12.00 -0.70
C GLY A 62 -8.93 -11.95 -2.22
N TYR A 63 -7.89 -11.38 -2.83
CA TYR A 63 -7.85 -11.17 -4.28
C TYR A 63 -7.66 -12.49 -5.02
N SER A 64 -8.49 -12.77 -6.02
CA SER A 64 -8.44 -14.01 -6.81
C SER A 64 -7.64 -13.82 -8.10
N ILE A 65 -6.47 -14.44 -8.19
CA ILE A 65 -5.69 -14.51 -9.43
C ILE A 65 -6.15 -15.74 -10.21
N LYS A 66 -6.62 -15.58 -11.45
CA LYS A 66 -7.08 -16.70 -12.28
C LYS A 66 -5.91 -17.63 -12.66
N PRO A 67 -6.19 -18.87 -13.10
CA PRO A 67 -5.16 -19.80 -13.56
C PRO A 67 -4.26 -19.18 -14.64
N GLY A 68 -2.94 -19.29 -14.47
CA GLY A 68 -1.95 -18.79 -15.44
C GLY A 68 -1.83 -17.26 -15.55
N GLU A 69 -2.61 -16.49 -14.78
CA GLU A 69 -2.58 -15.03 -14.83
C GLU A 69 -1.54 -14.43 -13.87
N SER A 70 -1.18 -13.18 -14.14
CA SER A 70 -0.35 -12.36 -13.27
C SER A 70 -1.08 -11.07 -12.94
N ILE A 71 -0.80 -10.52 -11.77
CA ILE A 71 -1.24 -9.19 -11.38
C ILE A 71 -0.05 -8.33 -11.00
N VAL A 72 -0.18 -7.03 -11.27
CA VAL A 72 0.64 -6.00 -10.64
C VAL A 72 -0.13 -5.50 -9.43
N VAL A 73 0.46 -5.66 -8.26
CA VAL A 73 -0.14 -5.19 -7.00
C VAL A 73 -0.05 -3.66 -6.98
N PRO A 74 -1.13 -2.95 -6.60
CA PRO A 74 -1.12 -1.50 -6.50
C PRO A 74 -0.23 -1.04 -5.33
N VAL A 75 1.06 -0.85 -5.61
CA VAL A 75 2.09 -0.53 -4.61
C VAL A 75 2.87 0.74 -4.90
N LEU A 76 2.32 1.63 -5.74
CA LEU A 76 3.00 2.85 -6.18
C LEU A 76 3.62 3.58 -4.98
N ASP A 77 4.95 3.67 -4.99
CA ASP A 77 5.78 4.41 -4.03
C ASP A 77 5.43 4.16 -2.55
N GLN A 78 5.14 2.93 -2.14
CA GLN A 78 4.84 2.63 -0.74
C GLN A 78 6.10 2.67 0.13
N VAL A 79 6.14 3.59 1.10
CA VAL A 79 7.30 3.81 1.99
C VAL A 79 7.23 2.89 3.21
N LEU A 80 8.34 2.22 3.50
CA LEU A 80 8.58 1.36 4.66
C LEU A 80 9.64 2.04 5.52
N SER A 81 9.29 2.41 6.76
CA SER A 81 10.10 3.28 7.63
C SER A 81 11.21 2.53 8.39
N GLY A 82 11.68 1.40 7.87
CA GLY A 82 12.77 0.61 8.44
C GLY A 82 12.31 -0.32 9.57
N THR A 83 12.15 0.20 10.79
CA THR A 83 11.93 -0.63 11.99
C THR A 83 10.48 -1.12 12.10
N GLY A 84 10.30 -2.44 12.18
CA GLY A 84 9.01 -3.11 12.45
C GLY A 84 8.09 -3.28 11.24
N ASP A 85 8.34 -2.56 10.15
CA ASP A 85 7.62 -2.75 8.90
C ASP A 85 7.98 -4.10 8.27
N LEU A 86 7.01 -4.82 7.73
CA LEU A 86 7.20 -6.10 7.06
C LEU A 86 6.33 -6.14 5.80
N ILE A 87 6.81 -6.79 4.74
CA ILE A 87 5.96 -7.25 3.64
C ILE A 87 5.68 -8.73 3.86
N ARG A 88 4.40 -9.08 3.92
CA ARG A 88 3.96 -10.47 4.05
C ARG A 88 2.99 -10.83 2.93
N ILE A 89 3.08 -12.06 2.43
CA ILE A 89 2.20 -12.59 1.38
C ILE A 89 1.65 -13.94 1.85
N GLY A 90 0.34 -14.16 1.68
CA GLY A 90 -0.28 -15.47 1.89
C GLY A 90 -1.11 -15.86 0.66
N ALA A 91 -1.16 -17.16 0.37
CA ALA A 91 -1.92 -17.70 -0.77
C ALA A 91 -2.80 -18.89 -0.34
N SER A 92 -3.97 -19.09 -0.95
CA SER A 92 -4.85 -20.22 -0.61
C SER A 92 -4.26 -21.59 -0.96
N VAL A 93 -3.25 -21.62 -1.83
CA VAL A 93 -2.49 -22.80 -2.21
C VAL A 93 -1.00 -22.44 -2.12
N SER A 94 -0.21 -23.27 -1.45
CA SER A 94 1.23 -23.03 -1.29
C SER A 94 2.00 -23.39 -2.56
N SER A 95 3.13 -22.73 -2.77
CA SER A 95 4.12 -23.02 -3.81
C SER A 95 3.63 -22.90 -5.26
N VAL A 96 2.49 -22.23 -5.49
CA VAL A 96 1.94 -21.99 -6.85
C VAL A 96 1.80 -20.50 -7.20
N VAL A 97 2.04 -19.61 -6.22
CA VAL A 97 2.13 -18.17 -6.47
C VAL A 97 3.59 -17.78 -6.40
N SER A 98 4.13 -17.27 -7.50
CA SER A 98 5.43 -16.62 -7.49
C SER A 98 5.28 -15.11 -7.27
N TYR A 99 6.26 -14.51 -6.62
CA TYR A 99 6.30 -13.07 -6.37
C TYR A 99 7.62 -12.46 -6.82
N TYR A 100 7.55 -11.20 -7.24
CA TYR A 100 8.70 -10.36 -7.54
C TYR A 100 8.45 -8.96 -7.00
N ILE A 101 9.33 -8.46 -6.13
CA ILE A 101 9.22 -7.15 -5.49
C ILE A 101 10.48 -6.35 -5.81
N SER A 102 10.29 -5.16 -6.37
CA SER A 102 11.38 -4.22 -6.63
C SER A 102 11.14 -2.90 -5.90
N GLY A 103 12.23 -2.25 -5.52
CA GLY A 103 12.16 -0.99 -4.81
C GLY A 103 13.51 -0.28 -4.70
N VAL A 104 13.53 0.71 -3.83
CA VAL A 104 14.71 1.52 -3.52
C VAL A 104 14.98 1.46 -2.03
N GLU A 105 16.19 1.11 -1.64
CA GLU A 105 16.69 1.34 -0.28
C GLU A 105 17.45 2.66 -0.25
N TYR A 106 17.14 3.51 0.73
CA TYR A 106 17.76 4.82 0.86
C TYR A 106 18.12 5.14 2.31
N ASP A 107 19.08 6.06 2.46
CA ASP A 107 19.51 6.58 3.74
C ASP A 107 18.63 7.75 4.16
N THR A 108 18.03 7.68 5.35
CA THR A 108 17.13 8.74 5.82
C THR A 108 17.87 10.00 6.26
N ASN A 109 19.22 9.95 6.34
CA ASN A 109 20.06 11.11 6.66
C ASN A 109 20.73 11.74 5.43
N ASP A 110 20.59 11.15 4.25
CA ASP A 110 21.14 11.72 3.03
C ASP A 110 20.22 12.84 2.53
N SER A 111 20.44 14.06 3.02
CA SER A 111 19.67 15.25 2.63
C SER A 111 19.78 15.63 1.15
N SER A 112 20.71 15.02 0.42
CA SER A 112 20.86 15.19 -1.02
C SER A 112 20.20 14.09 -1.86
N GLY A 113 19.68 13.03 -1.22
CA GLY A 113 19.04 11.92 -1.91
C GLY A 113 17.63 12.25 -2.44
N ASP A 114 17.26 11.65 -3.57
CA ASP A 114 15.96 11.87 -4.23
C ASP A 114 14.76 11.47 -3.36
N TYR A 115 15.02 10.58 -2.41
CA TYR A 115 14.05 10.01 -1.48
C TYR A 115 14.15 10.53 -0.06
N TYR A 116 15.04 11.50 0.21
CA TYR A 116 15.21 12.08 1.56
C TYR A 116 13.88 12.54 2.17
N TYR A 117 13.03 13.17 1.36
CA TYR A 117 11.72 13.67 1.79
C TYR A 117 10.57 12.66 1.61
N ALA A 118 10.83 11.42 1.17
CA ALA A 118 9.79 10.42 1.04
C ALA A 118 9.24 10.01 2.42
N ARG A 119 7.91 9.95 2.55
CA ARG A 119 7.21 9.65 3.80
C ARG A 119 6.04 8.69 3.58
N ARG A 120 5.83 7.84 4.58
CA ARG A 120 4.55 7.17 4.82
C ARG A 120 3.62 8.17 5.48
N MET A 121 2.64 8.69 4.74
CA MET A 121 1.69 9.68 5.24
C MET A 121 0.57 9.04 6.06
N ALA A 122 0.14 7.84 5.64
CA ALA A 122 -0.87 7.07 6.35
C ALA A 122 -0.70 5.58 6.11
N ARG A 123 -1.02 4.79 7.13
CA ARG A 123 -1.26 3.35 7.03
C ARG A 123 -2.24 2.99 8.13
N THR A 124 -3.51 2.85 7.76
CA THR A 124 -4.61 2.80 8.73
C THR A 124 -5.79 2.02 8.18
N SER A 125 -6.81 1.80 9.01
CA SER A 125 -8.11 1.29 8.60
C SER A 125 -9.18 2.36 8.76
N VAL A 126 -10.22 2.33 7.93
CA VAL A 126 -11.40 3.18 8.05
C VAL A 126 -12.62 2.28 8.18
N ALA A 127 -13.34 2.36 9.29
CA ALA A 127 -14.57 1.60 9.55
C ALA A 127 -15.83 2.40 9.19
N ALA A 128 -16.97 1.70 9.12
CA ALA A 128 -18.26 2.26 8.69
C ALA A 128 -18.73 3.49 9.49
N ASN A 129 -18.40 3.51 10.79
CA ASN A 129 -18.77 4.53 11.75
C ASN A 129 -17.72 5.64 11.90
N GLU A 130 -16.62 5.60 11.15
CA GLU A 130 -15.56 6.62 11.17
C GLU A 130 -15.73 7.64 10.02
N GLY A 131 -16.97 8.07 9.75
CA GLY A 131 -17.28 8.96 8.64
C GLY A 131 -16.35 10.18 8.59
N GLY A 132 -15.57 10.28 7.50
CA GLY A 132 -14.64 11.40 7.30
C GLY A 132 -13.38 11.33 8.16
N LYS A 133 -12.92 10.13 8.54
CA LYS A 133 -11.65 9.93 9.25
C LYS A 133 -10.52 10.64 8.54
N LEU A 134 -9.80 11.50 9.27
CA LEU A 134 -8.57 12.11 8.80
C LEU A 134 -7.50 11.02 8.68
N ILE A 135 -7.17 10.63 7.44
CA ILE A 135 -6.15 9.62 7.16
C ILE A 135 -4.77 10.26 6.99
N VAL A 136 -4.72 11.49 6.47
CA VAL A 136 -3.53 12.34 6.49
C VAL A 136 -3.88 13.58 7.31
N PRO A 137 -3.40 13.69 8.56
CA PRO A 137 -3.71 14.81 9.42
C PRO A 137 -3.02 16.08 8.94
N GLN A 138 -3.38 17.19 9.57
CA GLN A 138 -2.76 18.49 9.35
C GLN A 138 -1.25 18.41 9.63
N SER A 139 -0.46 19.09 8.81
CA SER A 139 0.98 19.28 9.01
C SER A 139 1.35 20.71 8.63
N ASN A 140 2.41 21.23 9.26
CA ASN A 140 3.01 22.53 8.96
C ASN A 140 3.99 22.47 7.78
N THR A 141 3.81 21.49 6.90
CA THR A 141 4.72 21.23 5.78
C THR A 141 3.90 20.87 4.57
N LYS A 142 4.22 21.51 3.44
CA LYS A 142 3.65 21.18 2.14
C LYS A 142 4.00 19.74 1.79
N ARG A 143 3.07 19.02 1.17
CA ARG A 143 3.24 17.61 0.83
C ARG A 143 2.84 17.35 -0.62
N ILE A 144 3.56 16.49 -1.31
CA ILE A 144 3.14 15.91 -2.59
C ILE A 144 2.69 14.49 -2.30
N ILE A 145 1.42 14.19 -2.55
CA ILE A 145 0.89 12.85 -2.40
C ILE A 145 1.18 12.08 -3.68
N LYS A 146 1.81 10.91 -3.54
CA LYS A 146 2.26 10.08 -4.67
C LYS A 146 1.38 8.86 -4.86
N SER A 147 0.77 8.37 -3.78
CA SER A 147 -0.10 7.21 -3.82
C SER A 147 -1.14 7.24 -2.72
N LEU A 148 -2.36 6.85 -3.07
CA LEU A 148 -3.43 6.50 -2.13
C LEU A 148 -4.04 5.18 -2.59
N VAL A 149 -3.85 4.13 -1.80
CA VAL A 149 -4.36 2.78 -2.07
C VAL A 149 -5.41 2.45 -1.03
N VAL A 150 -6.56 1.93 -1.49
CA VAL A 150 -7.66 1.48 -0.63
C VAL A 150 -8.01 0.04 -0.97
N ALA A 151 -7.95 -0.83 0.02
CA ALA A 151 -8.35 -2.23 -0.09
C ALA A 151 -9.64 -2.48 0.72
N ASN A 152 -10.64 -3.08 0.08
CA ASN A 152 -11.85 -3.54 0.76
C ASN A 152 -11.58 -4.92 1.38
N VAL A 153 -11.59 -4.97 2.71
CA VAL A 153 -11.35 -6.22 3.44
C VAL A 153 -12.65 -6.97 3.79
N ASN A 154 -13.80 -6.48 3.31
CA ASN A 154 -15.10 -7.10 3.54
C ASN A 154 -15.48 -8.04 2.38
N GLY A 155 -16.28 -9.06 2.71
CA GLY A 155 -16.93 -9.93 1.73
C GLY A 155 -18.13 -9.31 1.02
N SER A 156 -18.41 -8.02 1.27
CA SER A 156 -19.46 -7.24 0.62
C SER A 156 -18.87 -5.98 -0.02
N GLU A 157 -19.63 -5.40 -0.96
CA GLU A 157 -19.28 -4.11 -1.57
C GLU A 157 -19.28 -2.99 -0.52
N VAL A 158 -18.29 -2.10 -0.62
CA VAL A 158 -18.15 -0.89 0.20
C VAL A 158 -18.30 0.35 -0.66
N THR A 159 -19.04 1.33 -0.14
CA THR A 159 -19.11 2.67 -0.73
C THR A 159 -17.99 3.53 -0.14
N LEU A 160 -17.12 4.05 -0.99
CA LEU A 160 -15.95 4.84 -0.62
C LEU A 160 -16.16 6.33 -0.92
N GLY A 161 -15.71 7.18 0.00
CA GLY A 161 -15.52 8.61 -0.21
C GLY A 161 -14.11 9.04 0.21
N VAL A 162 -13.49 9.92 -0.57
CA VAL A 162 -12.20 10.52 -0.24
C VAL A 162 -12.29 12.02 -0.51
N SER A 163 -11.91 12.82 0.48
CA SER A 163 -11.73 14.27 0.31
C SER A 163 -10.27 14.65 0.48
N PHE A 164 -9.82 15.53 -0.41
CA PHE A 164 -8.48 16.06 -0.47
C PHE A 164 -8.57 17.58 -0.31
N ALA A 165 -7.95 18.14 0.73
CA ALA A 165 -8.03 19.57 1.04
C ALA A 165 -9.48 20.10 1.12
N GLY A 166 -10.42 19.29 1.64
CA GLY A 166 -11.85 19.61 1.72
C GLY A 166 -12.64 19.38 0.44
N THR A 167 -12.00 19.09 -0.70
CA THR A 167 -12.65 18.78 -1.98
C THR A 167 -12.85 17.27 -2.13
N SER A 168 -14.06 16.82 -2.47
CA SER A 168 -14.31 15.40 -2.75
C SER A 168 -13.67 15.01 -4.08
N VAL A 169 -12.71 14.07 -4.02
CA VAL A 169 -12.03 13.49 -5.21
C VAL A 169 -12.56 12.09 -5.53
N VAL A 170 -13.16 11.43 -4.55
CA VAL A 170 -13.94 10.20 -4.72
C VAL A 170 -15.25 10.40 -3.97
N SER A 171 -16.37 10.19 -4.66
CA SER A 171 -17.71 10.31 -4.07
C SER A 171 -18.59 9.15 -4.50
N GLY A 172 -19.04 8.35 -3.53
CA GLY A 172 -19.97 7.24 -3.77
C GLY A 172 -19.39 6.07 -4.59
N PHE A 173 -18.06 5.95 -4.68
CA PHE A 173 -17.43 4.89 -5.48
C PHE A 173 -17.71 3.52 -4.85
N LYS A 174 -18.11 2.56 -5.68
CA LYS A 174 -18.45 1.20 -5.26
C LYS A 174 -17.23 0.30 -5.41
N LEU A 175 -16.58 -0.01 -4.29
CA LEU A 175 -15.45 -0.94 -4.23
C LEU A 175 -15.97 -2.34 -3.93
N LYS A 176 -15.81 -3.26 -4.89
CA LYS A 176 -16.29 -4.64 -4.79
C LYS A 176 -15.68 -5.35 -3.59
N ALA A 177 -16.33 -6.43 -3.15
CA ALA A 177 -15.79 -7.32 -2.12
C ALA A 177 -14.37 -7.76 -2.48
N TYR A 178 -13.45 -7.69 -1.53
CA TYR A 178 -12.06 -8.15 -1.69
C TYR A 178 -11.27 -7.46 -2.83
N ASP A 179 -11.72 -6.29 -3.25
CA ASP A 179 -11.08 -5.53 -4.32
C ASP A 179 -10.20 -4.41 -3.76
N THR A 180 -9.27 -3.92 -4.58
CA THR A 180 -8.35 -2.83 -4.22
C THR A 180 -8.25 -1.85 -5.37
N ILE A 181 -8.27 -0.57 -5.03
CA ILE A 181 -8.05 0.51 -5.98
C ILE A 181 -6.87 1.37 -5.60
N VAL A 182 -6.23 1.92 -6.63
CA VAL A 182 -5.42 3.14 -6.49
C VAL A 182 -6.37 4.30 -6.76
N VAL A 183 -6.57 5.15 -5.77
CA VAL A 183 -7.26 6.42 -6.01
C VAL A 183 -6.33 7.30 -6.84
N PRO A 184 -6.78 7.87 -7.96
CA PRO A 184 -5.95 8.74 -8.78
C PRO A 184 -5.47 9.94 -7.95
N THR A 185 -4.21 9.95 -7.54
CA THR A 185 -3.60 11.05 -6.78
C THR A 185 -2.25 11.47 -7.34
N PHE A 186 -1.98 11.20 -8.62
CA PHE A 186 -0.68 11.47 -9.25
C PHE A 186 -0.26 12.93 -9.03
N ASP A 187 0.73 13.10 -8.15
CA ASP A 187 1.38 14.37 -7.85
C ASP A 187 0.45 15.47 -7.30
N ALA A 188 -0.57 15.08 -6.52
CA ALA A 188 -1.44 16.03 -5.86
C ALA A 188 -0.69 16.80 -4.75
N VAL A 189 -0.70 18.12 -4.84
CA VAL A 189 -0.12 19.02 -3.82
C VAL A 189 -1.12 19.24 -2.71
N LEU A 190 -0.70 18.97 -1.48
CA LEU A 190 -1.40 19.27 -0.25
C LEU A 190 -0.65 20.41 0.45
N GLU A 191 -1.25 21.59 0.50
CA GLU A 191 -0.67 22.76 1.18
C GLU A 191 -0.56 22.51 2.70
N ASP A 192 0.24 23.35 3.37
CA ASP A 192 0.25 23.42 4.84
C ASP A 192 -1.19 23.60 5.37
N GLY A 193 -1.53 22.94 6.46
CA GLY A 193 -2.84 23.04 7.09
C GLY A 193 -3.85 22.04 6.53
N GLN A 194 -3.66 21.59 5.29
CA GLN A 194 -4.64 20.75 4.60
C GLN A 194 -4.56 19.29 5.03
N THR A 195 -5.68 18.58 4.89
CA THR A 195 -5.85 17.19 5.30
C THR A 195 -6.41 16.33 4.16
N ILE A 196 -6.32 15.02 4.35
CA ILE A 196 -7.05 14.04 3.53
C ILE A 196 -7.96 13.26 4.46
N ALA A 197 -9.24 13.21 4.12
CA ALA A 197 -10.22 12.42 4.85
C ALA A 197 -10.75 11.28 3.99
N CYS A 198 -11.10 10.18 4.63
CA CYS A 198 -11.69 9.01 3.99
C CYS A 198 -12.94 8.59 4.75
N SER A 199 -13.97 8.18 4.02
CA SER A 199 -15.17 7.55 4.54
C SER A 199 -15.41 6.24 3.79
N ALA A 200 -15.93 5.25 4.49
CA ALA A 200 -16.26 3.96 3.92
C ALA A 200 -17.54 3.45 4.56
N SER A 201 -18.40 2.72 3.83
CA SER A 201 -19.58 2.05 4.41
C SER A 201 -19.27 0.72 5.09
N GLY A 202 -17.99 0.32 5.12
CA GLY A 202 -17.46 -0.92 5.70
C GLY A 202 -15.97 -0.78 5.97
N LEU A 203 -15.33 -1.79 6.56
CA LEU A 203 -13.91 -1.72 6.92
C LEU A 203 -13.01 -1.72 5.68
N VAL A 204 -12.17 -0.70 5.51
CA VAL A 204 -11.16 -0.65 4.45
C VAL A 204 -9.77 -0.45 5.04
N SER A 205 -8.75 -0.96 4.34
CA SER A 205 -7.34 -0.67 4.62
C SER A 205 -6.86 0.44 3.69
N VAL A 206 -6.18 1.44 4.25
CA VAL A 206 -5.75 2.64 3.52
C VAL A 206 -4.26 2.86 3.69
N HIS A 207 -3.60 3.09 2.56
CA HIS A 207 -2.18 3.40 2.49
C HIS A 207 -1.98 4.70 1.73
N VAL A 208 -1.27 5.65 2.33
CA VAL A 208 -0.90 6.92 1.70
C VAL A 208 0.59 7.14 1.81
N SER A 209 1.22 7.45 0.69
CA SER A 209 2.62 7.84 0.63
C SER A 209 2.81 9.10 -0.20
N GLY A 210 3.90 9.80 0.08
CA GLY A 210 4.20 11.07 -0.55
C GLY A 210 5.59 11.57 -0.24
N LYS A 211 5.82 12.84 -0.56
CA LYS A 211 7.02 13.58 -0.17
C LYS A 211 6.62 14.82 0.63
N GLU A 212 7.39 15.15 1.65
CA GLU A 212 7.37 16.50 2.23
C GLU A 212 8.13 17.46 1.30
N VAL A 213 7.66 18.70 1.21
CA VAL A 213 8.29 19.77 0.42
C VAL A 213 8.66 20.86 1.41
N VAL A 214 9.96 21.08 1.58
CA VAL A 214 10.55 22.11 2.44
C VAL A 214 11.08 23.23 1.57
#